data_AF-A0A6F9AJB7-F1
#
_entry.id   AF-A0A6F9AJB7-F1
#
_cell.length_a   1.000
_cell.length_b   1.000
_cell.length_c   1.000
_cell.angle_alpha   90.00
_cell.angle_beta   90.00
_cell.angle_gamma   90.00
#
_symmetry.space_group_name_H-M   'P 1'
#
loop_
_entity.id
_entity.type
_entity.pdbx_description
1 polymer ?
#
loop_
_entity_poly.entity_id
_entity_poly.type
_entity_poly.pdbx_seq_one_letter_code
_entity_poly.pdbx_strand_id
1 'polypeptide(L)'
;MATPREQEAADYLRKHKIIELMDNLTSMLFFYRPERPNEFLITQLEQLRVSKMRSLDCPSLFNDTNLDAVLGILDPIKQGHITFVQYKEALTTLGIEKFNECPEGVAKDKISQETFKREA
;
A
#
# COMPACT_ATOMS: atom_id res chain seq x y z
N MET A 1 -15.50 -7.52 -31.02
CA MET A 1 -14.26 -6.72 -30.91
C MET A 1 -14.64 -5.42 -30.22
N ALA A 2 -13.85 -4.97 -29.24
CA ALA A 2 -14.12 -3.72 -28.54
C ALA A 2 -14.08 -2.55 -29.53
N THR A 3 -14.96 -1.57 -29.38
CA THR A 3 -14.94 -0.36 -30.19
C THR A 3 -13.69 0.47 -29.86
N PRO A 4 -13.21 1.33 -30.78
CA PRO A 4 -12.07 2.21 -30.51
C PRO A 4 -12.24 3.05 -29.23
N ARG A 5 -13.47 3.51 -28.95
CA ARG A 5 -13.83 4.25 -27.73
C ARG A 5 -13.73 3.42 -26.45
N GLU A 6 -14.16 2.15 -26.50
CA GLU A 6 -14.04 1.25 -25.36
C GLU A 6 -12.56 0.98 -25.02
N GLN A 7 -11.71 0.90 -26.04
CA GLN A 7 -10.28 0.67 -25.86
C GLN A 7 -9.58 1.90 -25.26
N GLU A 8 -9.88 3.10 -25.75
CA GLU A 8 -9.41 4.36 -25.16
C GLU A 8 -9.84 4.52 -23.70
N ALA A 9 -11.10 4.18 -23.37
CA ALA A 9 -11.58 4.24 -21.99
C ALA A 9 -10.86 3.23 -21.09
N ALA A 10 -10.65 1.99 -21.56
CA ALA A 10 -9.92 0.98 -20.81
C ALA A 10 -8.47 1.39 -20.55
N ASP A 11 -7.80 1.98 -21.53
CA ASP A 11 -6.42 2.47 -21.39
C ASP A 11 -6.34 3.64 -20.41
N TYR A 12 -7.33 4.55 -20.40
CA TYR A 12 -7.40 5.62 -19.41
C TYR A 12 -7.54 5.07 -17.99
N LEU A 13 -8.46 4.12 -17.77
CA LEU A 13 -8.69 3.51 -16.45
C LEU A 13 -7.42 2.82 -15.93
N ARG A 14 -6.72 2.07 -16.78
CA ARG A 14 -5.46 1.40 -16.45
C ARG A 14 -4.35 2.39 -16.16
N LYS A 15 -4.15 3.38 -17.03
CA LYS A 15 -3.09 4.39 -16.89
C LYS A 15 -3.21 5.16 -15.57
N HIS A 16 -4.43 5.45 -15.15
CA HIS A 16 -4.71 6.21 -13.94
C HIS A 16 -4.99 5.35 -12.70
N LYS A 17 -4.84 4.02 -12.80
CA LYS A 17 -5.09 3.05 -11.73
C LYS A 17 -6.45 3.24 -11.03
N ILE A 18 -7.49 3.54 -11.83
CA ILE A 18 -8.81 3.91 -11.30
C ILE A 18 -9.52 2.69 -10.69
N ILE A 19 -9.27 1.50 -11.23
CA ILE A 19 -9.86 0.25 -10.70
C ILE A 19 -9.29 -0.02 -9.31
N GLU A 20 -7.98 0.08 -9.15
CA GLU A 20 -7.27 -0.12 -7.89
C GLU A 20 -7.71 0.91 -6.83
N LEU A 21 -7.96 2.16 -7.24
CA LEU A 21 -8.54 3.18 -6.36
C LEU A 21 -9.93 2.77 -5.86
N MET A 22 -10.79 2.28 -6.75
CA MET A 22 -12.14 1.82 -6.38
C MET A 22 -12.10 0.61 -5.46
N ASP A 23 -11.20 -0.35 -5.72
CA ASP A 23 -11.00 -1.52 -4.86
C ASP A 23 -10.54 -1.12 -3.46
N ASN A 24 -9.64 -0.14 -3.35
CA ASN A 24 -9.20 0.38 -2.05
C ASN A 24 -10.33 1.09 -1.30
N LEU A 25 -11.04 2.02 -1.95
CA LEU A 25 -12.15 2.75 -1.33
C LEU A 25 -13.29 1.82 -0.86
N THR A 26 -13.62 0.81 -1.66
CA THR A 26 -14.63 -0.19 -1.28
C THR A 26 -14.13 -1.05 -0.12
N SER A 27 -12.87 -1.47 -0.12
CA SER A 27 -12.25 -2.19 1.01
C SER A 27 -12.30 -1.37 2.30
N MET A 28 -11.99 -0.07 2.25
CA MET A 28 -12.10 0.83 3.40
C MET A 28 -13.54 0.92 3.91
N LEU A 29 -14.53 1.03 3.03
CA LEU A 29 -15.94 1.04 3.45
C LEU A 29 -16.36 -0.26 4.13
N PHE A 30 -15.93 -1.42 3.61
CA PHE A 30 -16.23 -2.71 4.22
C PHE A 30 -15.56 -2.89 5.59
N PHE A 31 -14.35 -2.36 5.75
CA PHE A 31 -13.57 -2.45 6.99
C PHE A 31 -14.10 -1.50 8.06
N TYR A 32 -14.18 -0.20 7.76
CA TYR A 32 -14.55 0.83 8.75
C TYR A 32 -16.06 0.93 8.99
N ARG A 33 -16.90 0.51 8.03
CA ARG A 33 -18.37 0.58 8.09
C ARG A 33 -18.89 1.91 8.66
N PRO A 34 -18.51 3.05 8.07
CA PRO A 34 -18.90 4.36 8.58
C PRO A 34 -20.42 4.56 8.49
N GLU A 35 -20.99 5.30 9.45
CA GLU A 35 -22.41 5.67 9.42
C GLU A 35 -22.77 6.54 8.20
N ARG A 36 -21.79 7.31 7.71
CA ARG A 36 -21.93 8.22 6.57
C ARG A 36 -20.90 7.90 5.48
N PRO A 37 -21.17 6.91 4.61
CA PRO A 37 -20.19 6.41 3.64
C PRO A 37 -19.74 7.47 2.63
N ASN A 38 -20.66 8.34 2.18
CA ASN A 38 -20.32 9.38 1.21
C ASN A 38 -19.36 10.43 1.79
N GLU A 39 -19.61 10.89 3.01
CA GLU A 39 -18.72 11.84 3.70
C GLU A 39 -17.33 11.22 3.92
N PHE A 40 -17.29 9.96 4.36
CA PHE A 40 -16.05 9.22 4.52
C PHE A 40 -15.24 9.13 3.22
N LEU A 41 -15.88 8.73 2.11
CA LEU A 41 -15.22 8.63 0.80
C LEU A 41 -14.66 9.98 0.33
N ILE A 42 -15.40 11.08 0.53
CA ILE A 42 -14.93 12.43 0.18
C ILE A 42 -13.66 12.76 0.96
N THR A 43 -13.65 12.53 2.28
CA THR A 43 -12.46 12.77 3.11
C THR A 43 -11.26 11.94 2.66
N GLN A 44 -11.44 10.65 2.34
CA GLN A 44 -10.36 9.80 1.84
C GLN A 44 -9.80 10.31 0.50
N LEU A 45 -10.67 10.72 -0.44
CA LEU A 45 -10.26 11.28 -1.73
C LEU A 45 -9.55 12.63 -1.59
N GLU A 46 -9.98 13.48 -0.66
CA GLU A 46 -9.31 14.75 -0.35
C GLU A 46 -7.90 14.53 0.19
N GLN A 47 -7.73 13.56 1.11
CA GLN A 47 -6.41 13.16 1.61
C GLN A 47 -5.51 12.60 0.50
N LEU A 48 -6.04 11.75 -0.39
CA LEU A 48 -5.31 11.28 -1.59
C LEU A 48 -4.88 12.41 -2.52
N ARG A 49 -5.74 13.42 -2.68
CA ARG A 49 -5.43 14.58 -3.54
C ARG A 49 -4.29 15.41 -2.96
N VAL A 50 -4.31 15.67 -1.64
CA VAL A 50 -3.27 16.45 -0.96
C VAL A 50 -1.94 15.70 -0.95
N SER A 51 -1.95 14.40 -0.67
CA SER A 51 -0.75 13.56 -0.66
C SER A 51 -0.08 13.46 -2.02
N LYS A 52 -0.86 13.32 -3.10
CA LYS A 52 -0.34 13.37 -4.48
C LYS A 52 0.37 14.67 -4.82
N MET A 53 -0.04 15.78 -4.20
CA MET A 53 0.54 17.11 -4.43
C MET A 53 1.78 17.38 -3.55
N ARG A 54 1.86 16.76 -2.37
CA ARG A 54 2.94 16.96 -1.38
C ARG A 54 3.96 15.82 -1.28
N SER A 55 3.75 14.70 -1.98
CA SER A 55 4.54 13.46 -1.82
C SER A 55 4.60 13.01 -0.35
N LEU A 56 3.52 13.20 0.41
CA LEU A 56 3.46 12.87 1.83
C LEU A 56 2.13 12.18 2.16
N ASP A 57 2.21 11.07 2.89
CA ASP A 57 1.13 10.29 3.53
C ASP A 57 -0.12 10.07 2.67
N CYS A 58 -0.06 9.07 1.79
CA CYS A 58 -1.25 8.54 1.14
C CYS A 58 -2.11 7.81 2.17
N PRO A 59 -3.44 8.01 2.20
CA PRO A 59 -4.30 7.18 3.02
C PRO A 59 -4.19 5.72 2.57
N SER A 60 -3.62 4.92 3.45
CA SER A 60 -3.45 3.48 3.32
C SER A 60 -4.41 2.78 4.25
N LEU A 61 -4.86 1.58 3.86
CA LEU A 61 -5.59 0.70 4.76
C LEU A 61 -4.70 0.19 5.90
N PHE A 62 -3.39 0.14 5.66
CA PHE A 62 -2.40 -0.31 6.63
C PHE A 62 -1.78 0.89 7.33
N ASN A 63 -1.94 0.94 8.65
CA ASN A 63 -1.26 1.90 9.52
C ASN A 63 -0.03 1.26 10.15
N ASP A 64 0.78 2.05 10.87
CA ASP A 64 1.98 1.56 11.58
C ASP A 64 1.71 0.32 12.43
N THR A 65 0.58 0.27 13.13
CA THR A 65 0.19 -0.89 13.94
C THR A 65 -0.03 -2.17 13.11
N ASN A 66 -0.55 -2.03 11.89
CA ASN A 66 -0.70 -3.15 10.98
C ASN A 66 0.65 -3.61 10.44
N LEU A 67 1.55 -2.67 10.13
CA LEU A 67 2.93 -2.99 9.72
C LEU A 67 3.70 -3.69 10.84
N ASP A 68 3.55 -3.24 12.09
CA ASP A 68 4.12 -3.89 13.28
C ASP A 68 3.60 -5.32 13.45
N ALA A 69 2.31 -5.55 13.19
CA ALA A 69 1.73 -6.88 13.23
C ALA A 69 2.30 -7.80 12.13
N VAL A 70 2.42 -7.30 10.89
CA VAL A 70 3.05 -8.03 9.78
C VAL A 70 4.50 -8.38 10.10
N LEU A 71 5.27 -7.43 10.63
CA LEU A 71 6.63 -7.68 11.08
C LEU A 71 6.71 -8.69 12.22
N GLY A 72 5.78 -8.63 13.18
CA GLY A 72 5.69 -9.62 14.26
C GLY A 72 5.39 -11.04 13.78
N ILE A 73 4.65 -11.19 12.66
CA ILE A 73 4.42 -12.49 12.01
C ILE A 73 5.70 -13.00 11.33
N LEU A 74 6.50 -12.10 10.74
CA LEU A 74 7.73 -12.43 10.02
C LEU A 74 8.95 -12.64 10.92
N ASP A 75 8.95 -12.02 12.11
CA ASP A 75 9.99 -12.15 13.14
C ASP A 75 9.41 -12.74 14.45
N PRO A 76 9.05 -14.03 14.47
CA PRO A 76 8.48 -14.68 15.65
C PRO A 76 9.46 -14.76 16.83
N ILE A 77 10.76 -14.63 16.58
CA ILE A 77 11.83 -14.69 17.59
C ILE A 77 12.13 -13.27 18.16
N LYS A 78 11.48 -12.22 17.63
CA LYS A 78 11.67 -10.81 18.03
C LYS A 78 13.14 -10.39 17.99
N GLN A 79 13.85 -10.80 16.95
CA GLN A 79 15.24 -10.44 16.73
C GLN A 79 15.41 -9.00 16.23
N GLY A 80 14.31 -8.32 15.87
CA GLY A 80 14.29 -6.93 15.42
C GLY A 80 14.72 -6.74 13.97
N HIS A 81 14.83 -7.83 13.20
CA HIS A 81 15.22 -7.82 11.80
C HIS A 81 14.56 -8.96 11.02
N ILE A 82 14.32 -8.72 9.73
CA ILE A 82 13.81 -9.72 8.78
C ILE A 82 14.84 -9.94 7.66
N THR A 83 14.78 -11.12 7.04
CA THR A 83 15.60 -11.43 5.86
C THR A 83 15.08 -10.69 4.62
N PHE A 84 15.91 -10.54 3.59
CA PHE A 84 15.53 -9.93 2.32
C PHE A 84 14.40 -10.68 1.62
N VAL A 85 14.38 -12.00 1.74
CA VAL A 85 13.29 -12.83 1.20
C VAL A 85 11.96 -12.47 1.87
N GLN A 86 11.95 -12.37 3.20
CA GLN A 86 10.77 -11.98 3.97
C GLN A 86 10.34 -10.53 3.69
N TYR A 87 11.29 -9.61 3.58
CA TYR A 87 11.04 -8.21 3.20
C TYR A 87 10.34 -8.13 1.84
N LYS A 88 10.87 -8.82 0.83
CA LYS A 88 10.29 -8.86 -0.52
C LYS A 88 8.88 -9.46 -0.52
N GLU A 89 8.71 -10.60 0.15
CA GLU A 89 7.41 -11.29 0.23
C GLU A 89 6.37 -10.42 0.95
N ALA A 90 6.75 -9.74 2.03
CA ALA A 90 5.88 -8.88 2.81
C ALA A 90 5.41 -7.66 2.01
N LEU A 91 6.33 -6.97 1.33
CA LEU A 91 5.97 -5.83 0.48
C LEU A 91 5.09 -6.24 -0.70
N THR A 92 5.39 -7.39 -1.30
CA THR A 92 4.56 -7.96 -2.38
C THR A 92 3.15 -8.30 -1.86
N THR A 93 3.04 -8.87 -0.66
CA THR A 93 1.75 -9.18 -0.01
C THR A 93 0.96 -7.92 0.31
N LEU A 94 1.64 -6.82 0.66
CA LEU A 94 1.03 -5.50 0.88
C LEU A 94 0.67 -4.78 -0.43
N GLY A 95 0.95 -5.36 -1.59
CA GLY A 95 0.66 -4.79 -2.91
C GLY A 95 1.67 -3.72 -3.36
N ILE A 96 2.83 -3.65 -2.72
CA ILE A 96 3.90 -2.71 -3.05
C ILE A 96 4.80 -3.36 -4.08
N GLU A 97 4.64 -2.95 -5.34
CA GLU A 97 5.41 -3.48 -6.47
C GLU A 97 6.73 -2.74 -6.71
N LYS A 98 6.85 -1.52 -6.16
CA LYS A 98 8.04 -0.68 -6.30
C LYS A 98 8.64 -0.44 -4.92
N PHE A 99 9.69 -1.19 -4.61
CA PHE A 99 10.45 -1.07 -3.38
C PHE A 99 11.94 -1.07 -3.68
N ASN A 100 12.74 -0.60 -2.73
CA ASN A 100 14.18 -0.61 -2.86
C ASN A 100 14.73 -2.06 -2.87
N GLU A 101 15.37 -2.46 -3.97
CA GLU A 101 16.02 -3.78 -4.10
C GLU A 101 17.33 -3.90 -3.29
N CYS A 102 17.89 -2.77 -2.83
CA CYS A 102 19.10 -2.70 -2.01
C CYS A 102 18.85 -1.92 -0.69
N PRO A 103 17.96 -2.41 0.20
CA PRO A 103 17.66 -1.74 1.45
C PRO A 103 18.84 -1.81 2.43
N GLU A 104 18.89 -0.86 3.37
CA GLU A 104 19.88 -0.88 4.44
C GLU A 104 19.80 -2.21 5.23
N GLY A 105 20.94 -2.89 5.37
CA GLY A 105 21.02 -4.18 6.05
C GLY A 105 20.89 -5.42 5.15
N VAL A 106 20.59 -5.26 3.85
CA VAL A 106 20.51 -6.37 2.88
C VAL A 106 21.80 -7.19 2.79
N ALA A 107 22.97 -6.54 2.89
CA ALA A 107 24.27 -7.21 2.81
C ALA A 107 24.52 -8.22 3.93
N LYS A 108 23.80 -8.09 5.05
CA LYS A 108 23.86 -9.03 6.18
C LYS A 108 22.61 -9.89 6.32
N ASP A 109 21.66 -9.74 5.38
CA ASP A 109 20.31 -10.31 5.44
C ASP A 109 19.55 -9.93 6.73
N LYS A 110 19.80 -8.70 7.21
CA LYS A 110 19.21 -8.16 8.44
C LYS A 110 18.58 -6.80 8.17
N ILE A 111 17.38 -6.81 7.61
CA ILE A 111 16.63 -5.59 7.33
C ILE A 111 15.89 -5.19 8.60
N SER A 112 16.10 -3.94 9.03
CA SER A 112 15.46 -3.43 10.24
C SER A 112 13.99 -3.10 10.03
N GLN A 113 13.21 -3.07 11.11
CA GLN A 113 11.80 -2.66 11.07
C GLN A 113 11.63 -1.25 10.50
N GLU A 114 12.54 -0.33 10.85
CA GLU A 114 12.55 1.04 10.34
C GLU A 114 12.76 1.09 8.82
N THR A 115 13.64 0.24 8.30
CA THR A 115 13.88 0.13 6.86
C THR A 115 12.67 -0.42 6.12
N PHE A 116 11.95 -1.38 6.72
CA PHE A 116 10.70 -1.89 6.15
C PHE A 116 9.59 -0.83 6.15
N LYS A 117 9.37 -0.15 7.28
CA LYS A 117 8.34 0.90 7.41
C LYS A 117 8.56 2.11 6.51
N ARG A 118 9.80 2.40 6.12
CA ARG A 118 10.09 3.49 5.18
C ARG A 118 9.61 3.17 3.76
N GLU A 119 9.51 1.90 3.42
CA GLU A 119 9.18 1.42 2.08
C GLU A 119 7.70 0.97 1.98
N ALA A 120 7.03 0.79 3.13
CA ALA A 120 5.63 0.38 3.24
C ALA A 120 4.71 1.54 3.59
#